data_AF-A0A285VUW6-F1
#
_entry.id   AF-A0A285VUW6-F1
#
_cell.length_a   1.000
_cell.length_b   1.000
_cell.length_c   1.000
_cell.angle_alpha   90.00
_cell.angle_beta   90.00
_cell.angle_gamma   90.00
#
_symmetry.space_group_name_H-M   'P 1'
#
loop_
_entity.id
_entity.type
_entity.pdbx_description
1 polymer ?
#
loop_
_entity_poly.entity_id
_entity_poly.type
_entity_poly.pdbx_seq_one_letter_code
_entity_poly.pdbx_strand_id
1 'polypeptide(L)'
;MSASVHQLPTRHAQGTPLVESDGRAGWGALRAELHDRCEDRDLAALWDEMETAERRAVLASARGDADDARRAIESMPSATRRAIRSAIHRMSGYGKRLRDRLEGDRPHPSRELASHARAALAEGNTNAALHWLALIERGVE
;
A
#
# COMPACT_ATOMS: atom_id res chain seq x y z
N MET A 1 23.03 -37.73 -77.13
CA MET A 1 22.85 -38.29 -75.78
C MET A 1 22.31 -37.17 -74.89
N SER A 2 21.01 -37.14 -74.64
CA SER A 2 20.37 -36.06 -73.88
C SER A 2 20.19 -36.48 -72.43
N ALA A 3 20.76 -35.72 -71.50
CA ALA A 3 20.70 -36.00 -70.08
C ALA A 3 19.34 -35.58 -69.50
N SER A 4 18.61 -36.55 -68.93
CA SER A 4 17.34 -36.32 -68.23
C SER A 4 17.61 -35.78 -66.83
N VAL A 5 17.42 -34.47 -66.63
CA VAL A 5 17.52 -33.83 -65.30
C VAL A 5 16.25 -34.16 -64.51
N HIS A 6 16.38 -34.99 -63.48
CA HIS A 6 15.30 -35.20 -62.51
C HIS A 6 15.18 -33.96 -61.61
N GLN A 7 14.05 -33.27 -61.70
CA GLN A 7 13.72 -32.21 -60.76
C GLN A 7 13.43 -32.82 -59.37
N LEU A 8 14.10 -32.30 -58.35
CA LEU A 8 13.79 -32.64 -56.96
C LEU A 8 12.37 -32.16 -56.60
N PRO A 9 11.61 -32.94 -55.80
CA PRO A 9 10.29 -32.54 -55.38
C PRO A 9 10.38 -31.25 -54.55
N THR A 10 9.69 -30.22 -55.03
CA THR A 10 9.49 -28.97 -54.30
C THR A 10 8.78 -29.28 -52.99
N ARG A 11 9.43 -28.91 -51.87
CA ARG A 11 8.87 -29.00 -50.54
C ARG A 11 7.56 -28.22 -50.54
N HIS A 12 6.44 -28.93 -50.49
CA HIS A 12 5.12 -28.34 -50.29
C HIS A 12 5.19 -27.37 -49.11
N ALA A 13 4.60 -26.18 -49.33
CA ALA A 13 4.49 -25.11 -48.36
C ALA A 13 4.23 -25.68 -46.96
N GLN A 14 5.24 -25.57 -46.10
CA GLN A 14 5.07 -25.80 -44.68
C GLN A 14 4.07 -24.75 -44.21
N GLY A 15 2.83 -25.18 -44.01
CA GLY A 15 1.81 -24.38 -43.34
C GLY A 15 2.42 -23.84 -42.06
N THR A 16 2.33 -22.52 -41.88
CA THR A 16 2.56 -21.86 -40.61
C THR A 16 1.88 -22.71 -39.53
N PRO A 17 2.59 -23.17 -38.48
CA PRO A 17 1.93 -23.88 -37.41
C PRO A 17 0.84 -22.95 -36.89
N LEU A 18 -0.41 -23.40 -37.00
CA LEU A 18 -1.54 -22.72 -36.40
C LEU A 18 -1.20 -22.65 -34.91
N VAL A 19 -0.76 -21.49 -34.46
CA VAL A 19 -0.47 -21.25 -33.05
C VAL A 19 -1.77 -21.55 -32.33
N GLU A 20 -1.80 -22.69 -31.65
CA GLU A 20 -2.91 -23.08 -30.80
C GLU A 20 -3.13 -21.90 -29.85
N SER A 21 -4.31 -21.29 -29.95
CA SER A 21 -4.64 -20.11 -29.17
C SER A 21 -4.62 -20.52 -27.71
N ASP A 22 -3.48 -20.29 -27.06
CA ASP A 22 -3.28 -20.58 -25.65
C ASP A 22 -4.47 -19.94 -24.92
N GLY A 23 -5.28 -20.75 -24.24
CA GLY A 23 -6.53 -20.33 -23.56
C GLY A 23 -6.32 -19.21 -22.53
N ARG A 24 -5.07 -18.79 -22.33
CA ARG A 24 -4.59 -17.58 -21.68
C ARG A 24 -5.07 -16.25 -22.28
N ALA A 25 -5.50 -16.20 -23.55
CA ALA A 25 -5.97 -14.96 -24.18
C ALA A 25 -7.16 -14.30 -23.44
N GLY A 26 -8.05 -15.08 -22.82
CA GLY A 26 -9.20 -14.57 -22.06
C GLY A 26 -8.89 -14.14 -20.62
N TRP A 27 -7.73 -14.51 -20.07
CA TRP A 27 -7.42 -14.28 -18.66
C TRP A 27 -7.10 -12.82 -18.34
N GLY A 28 -6.52 -12.09 -19.29
CA GLY A 28 -6.31 -10.64 -19.15
C GLY A 28 -7.64 -9.88 -19.06
N ALA A 29 -8.60 -10.23 -19.93
CA ALA A 29 -9.94 -9.66 -19.93
C ALA A 29 -10.73 -10.04 -18.66
N LEU A 30 -10.70 -11.31 -18.24
CA LEU A 30 -11.35 -11.75 -16.99
C LEU A 30 -10.75 -11.06 -15.76
N ARG A 31 -9.42 -10.91 -15.72
CA ARG A 31 -8.75 -10.18 -14.63
C ARG A 31 -9.14 -8.71 -14.63
N ALA A 32 -9.23 -8.07 -15.79
CA ALA A 32 -9.67 -6.69 -15.91
C ALA A 32 -11.12 -6.52 -15.46
N GLU A 33 -12.02 -7.43 -15.86
CA GLU A 33 -13.43 -7.44 -15.43
C GLU A 33 -13.55 -7.64 -13.90
N LEU A 34 -12.84 -8.61 -13.34
CA LEU A 34 -12.83 -8.84 -11.89
C LEU A 34 -12.24 -7.65 -11.13
N HIS A 35 -11.19 -7.04 -11.67
CA HIS A 35 -10.61 -5.84 -11.09
C HIS A 35 -11.62 -4.69 -11.11
N ASP A 36 -12.28 -4.43 -12.24
CA ASP A 36 -13.29 -3.37 -12.39
C ASP A 36 -14.50 -3.57 -11.46
N ARG A 37 -14.95 -4.81 -11.28
CA ARG A 37 -16.07 -5.15 -10.35
C ARG A 37 -15.73 -4.92 -8.88
N CYS A 38 -14.46 -5.05 -8.54
CA CYS A 38 -13.94 -4.80 -7.19
C CYS A 38 -13.44 -3.36 -7.02
N GLU A 39 -13.13 -2.68 -8.12
CA GLU A 39 -12.63 -1.32 -8.13
C GLU A 39 -13.71 -0.44 -7.49
N ASP A 40 -13.29 0.30 -6.47
CA ASP A 40 -14.10 1.28 -5.76
C ASP A 40 -15.14 0.72 -4.77
N ARG A 41 -15.30 -0.60 -4.59
CA ARG A 41 -16.17 -1.12 -3.50
C ARG A 41 -15.62 -0.75 -2.12
N ASP A 42 -14.31 -0.87 -1.97
CA ASP A 42 -13.57 -0.47 -0.77
C ASP A 42 -13.69 1.04 -0.53
N LEU A 43 -13.53 1.81 -1.60
CA LEU A 43 -13.61 3.25 -1.57
C LEU A 43 -15.04 3.74 -1.27
N ALA A 44 -16.06 3.07 -1.80
CA ALA A 44 -17.46 3.38 -1.53
C ALA A 44 -17.84 3.12 -0.07
N ALA A 45 -17.47 1.95 0.47
CA ALA A 45 -17.69 1.65 1.89
C ALA A 45 -17.01 2.68 2.80
N LEU A 46 -15.72 2.97 2.55
CA LEU A 46 -14.99 3.98 3.31
C LEU A 46 -15.62 5.36 3.15
N TRP A 47 -16.01 5.75 1.94
CA TRP A 47 -16.63 7.05 1.70
C TRP A 47 -17.94 7.19 2.46
N ASP A 48 -18.77 6.15 2.49
CA ASP A 48 -20.05 6.15 3.20
C ASP A 48 -19.88 6.32 4.71
N GLU A 49 -18.87 5.67 5.29
CA GLU A 49 -18.52 5.79 6.71
C GLU A 49 -17.96 7.17 7.11
N MET A 50 -17.40 7.92 6.15
CA MET A 50 -16.81 9.23 6.43
C MET A 50 -17.86 10.32 6.62
N GLU A 51 -17.66 11.16 7.63
CA GLU A 51 -18.45 12.36 7.85
C GLU A 51 -18.23 13.39 6.73
N THR A 52 -19.21 14.26 6.48
CA THR A 52 -19.12 15.25 5.39
C THR A 52 -17.88 16.14 5.52
N ALA A 53 -17.47 16.49 6.73
CA ALA A 53 -16.26 17.28 6.98
C ALA A 53 -14.99 16.53 6.56
N GLU A 54 -14.93 15.22 6.81
CA GLU A 54 -13.79 14.38 6.44
C GLU A 54 -13.72 14.18 4.93
N ARG A 55 -14.87 13.96 4.28
CA ARG A 55 -14.99 13.92 2.82
C ARG A 55 -14.45 15.19 2.18
N ARG A 56 -14.78 16.37 2.73
CA ARG A 56 -14.24 17.67 2.27
C ARG A 56 -12.72 17.75 2.43
N ALA A 57 -12.18 17.28 3.56
CA ALA A 57 -10.72 17.27 3.77
C ALA A 57 -10.01 16.37 2.77
N VAL A 58 -10.57 15.19 2.48
CA VAL A 58 -10.04 14.29 1.46
C VAL A 58 -10.13 14.90 0.06
N LEU A 59 -11.25 15.55 -0.29
CA LEU A 59 -11.42 16.24 -1.58
C LEU A 59 -10.41 17.39 -1.73
N ALA A 60 -10.18 18.18 -0.69
CA ALA A 60 -9.15 19.21 -0.70
C ALA A 60 -7.75 18.62 -0.97
N SER A 61 -7.41 17.49 -0.32
CA SER A 61 -6.17 16.76 -0.56
C SER A 61 -6.09 16.13 -1.97
N ALA A 62 -7.23 15.76 -2.54
CA ALA A 62 -7.37 15.24 -3.90
C ALA A 62 -7.39 16.36 -4.97
N ARG A 63 -7.41 17.63 -4.57
CA ARG A 63 -7.66 18.79 -5.46
C ARG A 63 -9.00 18.68 -6.21
N GLY A 64 -10.00 18.07 -5.58
CA GLY A 64 -11.36 17.95 -6.07
C GLY A 64 -12.26 19.10 -5.59
N ASP A 65 -13.49 19.11 -6.09
CA ASP A 65 -14.52 20.07 -5.69
C ASP A 65 -15.05 19.73 -4.28
N ALA A 66 -15.20 20.75 -3.42
CA ALA A 66 -15.75 20.56 -2.09
C ALA A 66 -17.24 20.19 -2.10
N ASP A 67 -17.97 20.55 -3.17
CA ASP A 67 -19.38 20.23 -3.32
C ASP A 67 -19.62 18.73 -3.57
N ASP A 68 -18.60 18.01 -4.07
CA ASP A 68 -18.64 16.56 -4.24
C ASP A 68 -18.71 15.82 -2.90
N ALA A 69 -18.45 16.47 -1.76
CA ALA A 69 -18.49 15.83 -0.44
C ALA A 69 -19.85 15.22 -0.08
N ARG A 70 -20.94 15.70 -0.69
CA ARG A 70 -22.30 15.19 -0.48
C ARG A 70 -22.73 14.16 -1.52
N ARG A 71 -21.96 13.96 -2.57
CA ARG A 71 -22.29 13.02 -3.64
C ARG A 71 -21.88 11.60 -3.25
N ALA A 72 -22.63 10.63 -3.72
CA ALA A 72 -22.23 9.22 -3.69
C ALA A 72 -20.98 9.05 -4.54
N ILE A 73 -19.98 8.30 -4.06
CA ILE A 73 -18.69 8.23 -4.74
C ILE A 73 -18.81 7.56 -6.11
N GLU A 74 -19.73 6.62 -6.27
CA GLU A 74 -19.99 5.89 -7.52
C GLU A 74 -20.49 6.81 -8.63
N SER A 75 -21.16 7.91 -8.26
CA SER A 75 -21.65 8.92 -9.20
C SER A 75 -20.54 9.85 -9.72
N MET A 76 -19.37 9.84 -9.07
CA MET A 76 -18.24 10.69 -9.45
C MET A 76 -17.46 10.08 -10.62
N PRO A 77 -16.81 10.90 -11.47
CA PRO A 77 -15.91 10.40 -12.51
C PRO A 77 -14.80 9.50 -11.96
N SER A 78 -14.40 8.48 -12.72
CA SER A 78 -13.33 7.55 -12.32
C SER A 78 -12.00 8.24 -12.01
N ALA A 79 -11.69 9.33 -12.72
CA ALA A 79 -10.53 10.17 -12.43
C ALA A 79 -10.59 10.79 -11.03
N THR A 80 -11.76 11.28 -10.61
CA THR A 80 -11.99 11.84 -9.27
C THR A 80 -11.83 10.75 -8.21
N ARG A 81 -12.44 9.58 -8.39
CA ARG A 81 -12.31 8.45 -7.45
C ARG A 81 -10.86 8.00 -7.27
N ARG A 82 -10.09 7.96 -8.36
CA ARG A 82 -8.64 7.67 -8.32
C ARG A 82 -7.84 8.75 -7.57
N ALA A 83 -8.19 10.02 -7.74
CA ALA A 83 -7.57 11.13 -7.02
C ALA A 83 -7.87 11.05 -5.51
N ILE A 84 -9.11 10.74 -5.14
CA ILE A 84 -9.55 10.49 -3.76
C ILE A 84 -8.75 9.35 -3.14
N ARG A 85 -8.68 8.18 -3.81
CA ARG A 85 -7.89 7.03 -3.33
C ARG A 85 -6.43 7.42 -3.09
N SER A 86 -5.83 8.14 -4.03
CA SER A 86 -4.46 8.63 -3.92
C SER A 86 -4.27 9.61 -2.75
N ALA A 87 -5.25 10.48 -2.49
CA ALA A 87 -5.24 11.39 -1.35
C ALA A 87 -5.28 10.64 -0.02
N ILE A 88 -6.18 9.66 0.10
CA ILE A 88 -6.30 8.80 1.28
C ILE A 88 -4.96 8.08 1.56
N HIS A 89 -4.36 7.45 0.55
CA HIS A 89 -3.05 6.80 0.71
C HIS A 89 -1.96 7.75 1.20
N ARG A 90 -1.90 8.98 0.65
CA ARG A 90 -0.93 10.00 1.12
C ARG A 90 -1.19 10.40 2.57
N MET A 91 -2.44 10.62 2.94
CA MET A 91 -2.86 11.01 4.29
C MET A 91 -2.55 9.92 5.30
N SER A 92 -2.92 8.67 5.04
CA SER A 92 -2.60 7.52 5.90
C SER A 92 -1.09 7.32 6.02
N GLY A 93 -0.35 7.44 4.92
CA GLY A 93 1.12 7.36 4.94
C GLY A 93 1.76 8.48 5.75
N TYR A 94 1.23 9.70 5.67
CA TYR A 94 1.66 10.81 6.53
C TYR A 94 1.34 10.55 8.00
N GLY A 95 0.12 10.12 8.32
CA GLY A 95 -0.30 9.81 9.68
C GLY A 95 0.55 8.71 10.33
N LYS A 96 0.90 7.66 9.58
CA LYS A 96 1.83 6.63 10.04
C LYS A 96 3.21 7.22 10.37
N ARG A 97 3.82 7.95 9.42
CA ARG A 97 5.13 8.59 9.66
C ARG A 97 5.12 9.57 10.83
N LEU A 98 4.01 10.30 11.02
CA LEU A 98 3.85 11.20 12.14
C LEU A 98 3.82 10.43 13.46
N ARG A 99 3.04 9.35 13.52
CA ARG A 99 3.00 8.46 14.69
C ARG A 99 4.38 7.88 14.99
N ASP A 100 5.05 7.33 13.98
CA ASP A 100 6.39 6.75 14.12
C ASP A 100 7.40 7.77 14.68
N ARG A 101 7.30 9.04 14.26
CA ARG A 101 8.14 10.12 14.82
C ARG A 101 7.77 10.45 16.26
N LEU A 102 6.48 10.62 16.55
CA LEU A 102 6.03 10.94 17.91
C LEU A 102 6.32 9.82 18.90
N GLU A 103 6.28 8.55 18.46
CA GLU A 103 6.68 7.39 19.24
C GLU A 103 8.20 7.27 19.34
N GLY A 104 8.94 7.55 18.25
CA GLY A 104 10.41 7.61 18.28
C GLY A 104 10.97 8.76 19.13
N ASP A 105 10.23 9.85 19.25
CA ASP A 105 10.54 11.01 20.09
C ASP A 105 10.09 10.83 21.55
N ARG A 106 9.28 9.79 21.87
CA ARG A 106 9.07 9.43 23.26
C ARG A 106 10.38 8.90 23.84
N PRO A 107 10.81 9.36 25.02
CA PRO A 107 11.91 8.73 25.72
C PRO A 107 11.58 7.26 25.88
N HIS A 108 12.42 6.37 25.35
CA HIS A 108 12.29 4.95 25.61
C HIS A 108 12.23 4.74 27.13
N PRO A 109 11.36 3.86 27.69
CA PRO A 109 11.22 3.66 29.14
C PRO A 109 12.56 3.42 29.86
N SER A 110 13.50 2.77 29.17
CA SER A 110 14.88 2.57 29.64
C SER A 110 15.66 3.87 29.89
N ARG A 111 15.36 4.99 29.21
CA ARG A 111 15.99 6.30 29.48
C ARG A 111 15.52 6.90 30.80
N GLU A 112 14.24 6.74 31.15
CA GLU A 112 13.72 7.16 32.45
C GLU A 112 14.28 6.29 33.57
N LEU A 113 14.28 4.96 33.40
CA LEU A 113 14.92 4.03 34.34
C LEU A 113 16.42 4.33 34.52
N ALA A 114 17.12 4.66 33.42
CA ALA A 114 18.53 5.05 33.49
C ALA A 114 18.72 6.41 34.18
N SER A 115 17.76 7.32 34.08
CA SER A 115 17.78 8.58 34.84
C SER A 115 17.65 8.34 36.35
N HIS A 116 16.75 7.43 36.76
CA HIS A 116 16.59 7.03 38.16
C HIS A 116 17.81 6.30 38.70
N ALA A 117 18.44 5.44 37.90
CA ALA A 117 19.71 4.81 38.26
C ALA A 117 20.82 5.84 38.51
N ARG A 118 20.95 6.86 37.65
CA ARG A 118 21.94 7.94 37.83
C ARG A 118 21.65 8.79 39.05
N ALA A 119 20.38 9.11 39.33
CA ALA A 119 19.98 9.84 40.52
C ALA A 119 20.33 9.06 41.80
N ALA A 120 20.01 7.76 41.84
CA ALA A 120 20.35 6.89 42.95
C ALA A 120 21.87 6.78 43.19
N LEU A 121 22.68 6.77 42.13
CA LEU A 121 24.14 6.82 42.23
C LEU A 121 24.63 8.16 42.81
N ALA A 122 24.05 9.29 42.38
CA ALA A 122 24.40 10.61 42.89
C ALA A 122 24.05 10.77 44.38
N GLU A 123 23.02 10.08 44.85
CA GLU A 123 22.61 10.01 46.25
C GLU A 123 23.42 8.99 47.07
N GLY A 124 24.35 8.25 46.44
CA GLY A 124 25.13 7.19 47.08
C GLY A 124 24.33 5.91 47.37
N ASN A 125 23.09 5.82 46.89
CA ASN A 125 22.23 4.65 47.04
C ASN A 125 22.50 3.62 45.93
N THR A 126 23.59 2.88 46.08
CA THR A 126 24.02 1.84 45.14
C THR A 126 22.99 0.73 44.98
N ASN A 127 22.23 0.39 46.02
CA ASN A 127 21.23 -0.67 45.97
C ASN A 127 20.04 -0.28 45.08
N ALA A 128 19.55 0.95 45.19
CA ALA A 128 18.52 1.48 44.30
C ALA A 128 19.02 1.62 42.86
N ALA A 129 20.28 2.03 42.66
CA ALA A 129 20.88 2.11 41.33
C ALA A 129 20.93 0.74 40.63
N LEU A 130 21.35 -0.31 41.35
CA LEU A 130 21.38 -1.68 40.83
C LEU A 130 19.98 -2.22 40.53
N HIS A 131 18.98 -1.85 41.34
CA HIS A 131 17.58 -2.21 41.08
C HIS A 131 17.10 -1.66 39.73
N TRP A 132 17.34 -0.38 39.47
CA TRP A 132 16.96 0.26 38.20
C TRP A 132 17.74 -0.30 37.00
N LEU A 133 19.01 -0.64 37.18
CA LEU A 133 19.82 -1.31 36.14
C LEU A 133 19.29 -2.71 35.83
N ALA A 134 18.94 -3.51 36.85
CA ALA A 134 18.37 -4.84 36.66
C ALA A 134 17.01 -4.82 35.92
N LEU A 135 16.21 -3.76 36.10
CA LEU A 135 14.98 -3.55 35.32
C LEU A 135 15.27 -3.24 33.85
N ILE A 136 16.33 -2.47 33.56
CA ILE A 136 16.77 -2.20 32.18
C ILE A 136 17.27 -3.48 31.51
N GLU A 137 18.09 -4.27 32.21
CA GLU A 137 18.68 -5.52 31.70
C GLU A 137 17.63 -6.60 31.43
N ARG A 138 16.54 -6.62 32.20
CA ARG A 138 15.41 -7.54 32.00
C ARG A 138 14.54 -7.20 30.79
N GLY A 139 14.75 -6.04 30.15
CA GLY A 139 13.98 -5.63 28.98
C GLY A 139 12.51 -5.44 29.30
N VAL A 140 12.19 -4.46 30.15
CA VAL A 140 10.79 -4.07 30.36
C VAL A 140 10.26 -3.48 29.04
N GLU A 141 9.40 -4.27 28.37
CA GLU A 141 8.59 -3.91 27.21
C GLU A 141 7.50 -2.87 27.56
#